data_AF-A0A2E3W4F1-F1
#
_entry.id   AF-A0A2E3W4F1-F1
#
_cell.length_a   1.000
_cell.length_b   1.000
_cell.length_c   1.000
_cell.angle_alpha   90.00
_cell.angle_beta   90.00
_cell.angle_gamma   90.00
#
_symmetry.space_group_name_H-M   'P 1'
#
loop_
_entity.id
_entity.type
_entity.pdbx_description
1 polymer ?
#
loop_
_entity_poly.entity_id
_entity_poly.type
_entity_poly.pdbx_seq_one_letter_code
_entity_poly.pdbx_strand_id
1 'polypeptide(L)'
;MNLSKLVKEFFVENEFNMISERVALVRSDGTVLYANSLSSMESSNIGALASGIWQAAQSLTALVNQDTSDKHYRLAFDTSSEGIYLIPTELNSVTCYLCCIFKDQINPAKLKQNMRNIAFLLETYIRDESVNSSFPSQPKNTGFLFENITDQEMDQLFGFTGN
;
A
#
# COMPACT_ATOMS: atom_id res chain seq x y z
N MET A 1 -11.33 10.28 7.52
CA MET A 1 -10.09 9.73 8.08
C MET A 1 -9.01 9.73 7.00
N ASN A 2 -7.82 10.25 7.27
CA ASN A 2 -6.72 10.27 6.29
C ASN A 2 -5.88 9.00 6.44
N LEU A 3 -6.21 7.95 5.66
CA LEU A 3 -5.56 6.64 5.73
C LEU A 3 -4.04 6.73 5.53
N SER A 4 -3.58 7.51 4.55
CA SER A 4 -2.16 7.68 4.26
C SER A 4 -1.39 8.31 5.43
N LYS A 5 -2.03 9.19 6.22
CA LYS A 5 -1.43 9.77 7.42
C LYS A 5 -1.26 8.71 8.52
N LEU A 6 -2.32 7.97 8.84
CA LEU A 6 -2.29 6.93 9.88
C LEU A 6 -1.28 5.82 9.57
N VAL A 7 -1.21 5.38 8.30
CA VAL A 7 -0.21 4.41 7.86
C VAL A 7 1.19 4.95 8.10
N LYS A 8 1.46 6.21 7.72
CA LYS A 8 2.79 6.82 7.94
C LYS A 8 3.15 6.89 9.42
N GLU A 9 2.23 7.31 10.27
CA GLU A 9 2.41 7.37 11.73
C GLU A 9 2.76 5.98 12.27
N PHE A 10 1.97 4.96 11.91
CA PHE A 10 2.23 3.57 12.31
C PHE A 10 3.65 3.09 11.95
N PHE A 11 4.10 3.31 10.72
CA PHE A 11 5.42 2.84 10.28
C PHE A 11 6.58 3.59 10.94
N VAL A 12 6.40 4.88 11.23
CA VAL A 12 7.44 5.72 11.85
C VAL A 12 7.53 5.47 13.35
N GLU A 13 6.41 5.43 14.06
CA GLU A 13 6.38 5.26 15.53
C GLU A 13 6.91 3.90 15.98
N ASN A 14 6.75 2.87 15.15
CA ASN A 14 7.20 1.51 15.44
C ASN A 14 8.55 1.17 14.78
N GLU A 15 9.22 2.14 14.15
CA GLU A 15 10.50 1.99 13.43
C GLU A 15 10.49 0.88 12.34
N PHE A 16 9.31 0.53 11.83
CA PHE A 16 9.16 -0.48 10.79
C PHE A 16 9.71 -0.02 9.43
N ASN A 17 10.01 1.27 9.28
CA ASN A 17 10.73 1.82 8.14
C ASN A 17 12.13 1.23 7.95
N MET A 18 12.73 0.63 8.99
CA MET A 18 14.11 0.12 8.97
C MET A 18 14.21 -1.40 8.75
N ILE A 19 13.08 -2.10 8.59
CA ILE A 19 13.08 -3.57 8.54
C ILE A 19 13.72 -4.14 7.27
N SER A 20 13.69 -3.38 6.18
CA SER A 20 14.33 -3.73 4.92
C SER A 20 14.75 -2.48 4.18
N GLU A 21 15.63 -2.64 3.19
CA GLU A 21 16.07 -1.57 2.30
C GLU A 21 14.88 -0.85 1.70
N ARG A 22 13.90 -1.58 1.14
CA ARG A 22 12.64 -1.03 0.64
C ARG A 22 11.44 -1.72 1.24
N VAL A 23 10.54 -0.91 1.78
CA VAL A 23 9.21 -1.30 2.25
C VAL A 23 8.21 -0.32 1.70
N ALA A 24 7.13 -0.83 1.13
CA ALA A 24 6.04 -0.01 0.62
C ALA A 24 4.69 -0.65 0.92
N LEU A 25 3.71 0.19 1.21
CA LEU A 25 2.30 -0.20 1.24
C LEU A 25 1.60 0.42 0.05
N VAL A 26 1.03 -0.43 -0.79
CA VAL A 26 0.48 -0.06 -2.09
C VAL A 26 -0.97 -0.51 -2.17
N ARG A 27 -1.88 0.34 -2.65
CA ARG A 27 -3.27 -0.04 -2.93
C ARG A 27 -3.35 -0.94 -4.16
N SER A 28 -4.45 -1.66 -4.30
CA SER A 28 -4.70 -2.50 -5.49
C SER A 28 -4.61 -1.75 -6.83
N ASP A 29 -4.86 -0.43 -6.83
CA ASP A 29 -4.79 0.47 -7.99
C ASP A 29 -3.37 1.03 -8.28
N GLY A 30 -2.36 0.64 -7.49
CA GLY A 30 -0.99 1.11 -7.62
C GLY A 30 -0.66 2.39 -6.85
N THR A 31 -1.64 3.01 -6.18
CA THR A 31 -1.39 4.17 -5.32
C THR A 31 -0.54 3.78 -4.12
N VAL A 32 0.56 4.50 -3.89
CA VAL A 32 1.44 4.27 -2.74
C VAL A 32 0.92 5.00 -1.51
N LEU A 33 0.55 4.26 -0.47
CA LEU A 33 0.14 4.82 0.82
C LEU A 33 1.35 5.14 1.71
N TYR A 34 2.38 4.31 1.62
CA TYR A 34 3.64 4.46 2.34
C TYR A 34 4.79 3.86 1.55
N ALA A 35 5.95 4.48 1.62
CA ALA A 35 7.21 3.88 1.21
C ALA A 35 8.36 4.50 2.00
N ASN A 36 9.36 3.68 2.36
CA ASN A 36 10.61 4.16 2.96
C ASN A 36 11.67 4.55 1.90
N SER A 37 11.30 4.57 0.61
CA SER A 37 12.20 4.92 -0.49
C SER A 37 12.60 6.38 -0.51
N LEU A 38 13.80 6.64 -1.03
CA LEU A 38 14.42 7.97 -1.05
C LEU A 38 13.84 8.92 -2.12
N SER A 39 13.19 8.40 -3.17
CA SER A 39 12.64 9.21 -4.25
C SER A 39 11.17 8.87 -4.55
N SER A 40 10.39 9.90 -4.93
CA SER A 40 8.98 9.76 -5.31
C SER A 40 8.79 8.87 -6.55
N MET A 41 9.69 8.99 -7.53
CA MET A 41 9.66 8.18 -8.74
C MET A 41 9.79 6.68 -8.44
N GLU A 42 10.72 6.33 -7.56
CA GLU A 42 10.92 4.95 -7.16
C GLU A 42 9.72 4.39 -6.40
N SER A 43 9.13 5.17 -5.48
CA SER A 43 7.89 4.79 -4.80
C SER A 43 6.79 4.48 -5.81
N SER A 44 6.56 5.37 -6.78
CA SER A 44 5.55 5.20 -7.82
C SER A 44 5.80 3.95 -8.68
N ASN A 45 7.06 3.67 -9.03
CA ASN A 45 7.43 2.46 -9.76
C ASN A 45 7.14 1.20 -8.96
N ILE A 46 7.48 1.18 -7.66
CA ILE A 46 7.13 0.07 -6.76
C ILE A 46 5.61 -0.11 -6.74
N GLY A 47 4.85 0.98 -6.65
CA GLY A 47 3.39 0.94 -6.63
C GLY A 47 2.78 0.30 -7.87
N ALA A 48 3.18 0.78 -9.05
CA ALA A 48 2.71 0.27 -10.33
C ALA A 48 3.08 -1.21 -10.55
N LEU A 49 4.33 -1.58 -10.24
CA LEU A 49 4.81 -2.95 -10.46
C LEU A 49 4.21 -3.95 -9.46
N ALA A 50 4.14 -3.59 -8.18
CA ALA A 50 3.61 -4.46 -7.13
C ALA A 50 2.11 -4.75 -7.33
N SER A 51 1.33 -3.74 -7.70
CA SER A 51 -0.09 -3.94 -8.02
C SER A 51 -0.27 -4.79 -9.28
N GLY A 52 0.49 -4.52 -10.34
CA GLY A 52 0.42 -5.27 -11.59
C GLY A 52 0.79 -6.75 -11.44
N ILE A 53 1.89 -7.06 -10.76
CA ILE A 53 2.32 -8.46 -10.57
C ILE A 53 1.34 -9.23 -9.70
N TRP A 54 0.75 -8.59 -8.70
CA TRP A 54 -0.25 -9.22 -7.85
C TRP A 54 -1.53 -9.56 -8.63
N GLN A 55 -2.04 -8.61 -9.42
CA GLN A 55 -3.21 -8.83 -10.27
C GLN A 55 -2.96 -9.92 -11.33
N ALA A 56 -1.77 -9.96 -11.92
CA ALA A 56 -1.38 -11.02 -12.84
C ALA A 56 -1.36 -12.40 -12.15
N ALA A 57 -0.77 -12.48 -10.95
CA ALA A 57 -0.74 -13.70 -10.16
C ALA A 57 -2.13 -14.18 -9.75
N GLN A 58 -3.03 -13.28 -9.36
CA GLN A 58 -4.44 -13.60 -9.08
C GLN A 58 -5.13 -14.16 -10.33
N SER A 59 -4.91 -13.54 -11.50
CA SER A 59 -5.50 -13.99 -12.77
C SER A 59 -5.03 -15.41 -13.14
N LEU A 60 -3.74 -15.71 -12.96
CA LEU A 60 -3.21 -17.07 -13.16
C LEU A 60 -3.80 -18.07 -12.17
N THR A 61 -3.97 -17.65 -10.92
CA THR A 61 -4.49 -18.49 -9.84
C THR A 61 -5.96 -18.85 -10.06
N ALA A 62 -6.75 -17.95 -10.65
CA ALA A 62 -8.15 -18.20 -11.01
C ALA A 62 -8.31 -19.34 -12.04
N LEU A 63 -7.26 -19.65 -12.82
CA LEU A 63 -7.25 -20.80 -13.73
C LEU A 63 -7.12 -22.14 -12.99
N VAL A 64 -6.56 -22.12 -11.77
CA VAL A 64 -6.31 -23.34 -10.97
C VAL A 64 -7.49 -23.63 -10.05
N ASN A 65 -8.08 -22.60 -9.43
CA ASN A 65 -9.20 -22.75 -8.51
C ASN A 65 -10.19 -21.60 -8.67
N GLN A 66 -11.47 -21.93 -8.87
CA GLN A 66 -12.56 -20.94 -8.92
C GLN A 66 -13.03 -20.52 -7.52
N ASP A 67 -12.85 -21.38 -6.50
CA ASP A 67 -13.13 -21.06 -5.10
C ASP A 67 -11.92 -20.40 -4.43
N THR A 68 -12.09 -19.13 -4.07
CA THR A 68 -11.04 -18.20 -3.64
C THR A 68 -11.22 -17.63 -2.23
N SER A 69 -12.33 -17.94 -1.54
CA SER A 69 -12.77 -17.17 -0.37
C SER A 69 -11.88 -17.23 0.88
N ASP A 70 -11.01 -18.23 1.03
CA ASP A 70 -10.21 -18.43 2.26
C ASP A 70 -8.71 -18.66 2.04
N LYS A 71 -8.14 -18.17 0.94
CA LYS A 71 -6.72 -18.47 0.61
C LYS A 71 -5.78 -17.33 0.98
N HIS A 72 -4.89 -17.62 1.93
CA HIS A 72 -3.78 -16.75 2.33
C HIS A 72 -2.64 -16.81 1.31
N TYR A 73 -2.84 -16.17 0.16
CA TYR A 73 -1.80 -16.03 -0.85
C TYR A 73 -0.70 -15.08 -0.39
N ARG A 74 0.52 -15.37 -0.87
CA ARG A 74 1.70 -14.54 -0.74
C ARG A 74 2.51 -14.67 -2.02
N LEU A 75 3.14 -13.59 -2.45
CA LEU A 75 3.98 -13.60 -3.65
C LEU A 75 5.43 -13.38 -3.20
N ALA A 76 6.31 -14.27 -3.64
CA ALA A 76 7.73 -14.19 -3.36
C ALA A 76 8.51 -14.51 -4.64
N PHE A 77 9.51 -13.69 -4.94
CA PHE A 77 10.48 -13.96 -6.00
C PHE A 77 11.85 -13.59 -5.44
N ASP A 78 12.53 -14.59 -4.89
CA ASP A 78 13.71 -14.38 -4.06
C ASP A 78 14.70 -15.55 -4.09
N THR A 79 15.93 -15.24 -3.71
CA THR A 79 17.03 -16.16 -3.45
C THR A 79 17.25 -16.32 -1.94
N SER A 80 18.37 -16.92 -1.53
CA SER A 80 18.74 -17.05 -0.13
C SER A 80 19.13 -15.74 0.57
N SER A 81 19.34 -14.65 -0.17
CA SER A 81 19.82 -13.38 0.39
C SER A 81 19.10 -12.13 -0.13
N GLU A 82 18.41 -12.21 -1.26
CA GLU A 82 17.77 -11.06 -1.89
C GLU A 82 16.48 -11.42 -2.63
N GLY A 83 15.60 -10.43 -2.81
CA GLY A 83 14.41 -10.60 -3.63
C GLY A 83 13.26 -9.70 -3.21
N ILE A 84 12.07 -10.07 -3.68
CA ILE A 84 10.82 -9.36 -3.40
C ILE A 84 9.84 -10.26 -2.66
N TYR A 85 9.07 -9.65 -1.77
CA TYR A 85 8.03 -10.32 -1.02
C TYR A 85 6.82 -9.41 -0.84
N LEU A 86 5.65 -9.90 -1.25
CA LEU A 86 4.37 -9.18 -1.20
C LEU A 86 3.35 -9.99 -0.39
N ILE A 87 2.66 -9.32 0.51
CA ILE A 87 1.56 -9.87 1.31
C ILE A 87 0.31 -8.99 1.11
N PRO A 88 -0.85 -9.58 0.84
CA PRO A 88 -2.10 -8.83 0.78
C PRO A 88 -2.53 -8.44 2.20
N THR A 89 -3.05 -7.23 2.35
CA THR A 89 -3.56 -6.71 3.61
C THR A 89 -4.81 -5.88 3.34
N GLU A 90 -5.78 -5.92 4.24
CA GLU A 90 -7.05 -5.21 4.07
C GLU A 90 -7.19 -4.09 5.11
N LEU A 91 -7.14 -2.84 4.65
CA LEU A 91 -7.24 -1.66 5.51
C LEU A 91 -8.59 -0.98 5.29
N ASN A 92 -9.54 -1.15 6.22
CA ASN A 92 -10.90 -0.60 6.13
C ASN A 92 -11.58 -0.89 4.79
N SER A 93 -11.65 -2.17 4.40
CA SER A 93 -12.18 -2.63 3.11
C SER A 93 -11.44 -2.13 1.88
N VAL A 94 -10.23 -1.57 2.05
CA VAL A 94 -9.32 -1.24 0.94
C VAL A 94 -8.25 -2.32 0.85
N THR A 95 -8.27 -3.09 -0.24
CA THR A 95 -7.21 -4.06 -0.55
C THR A 95 -5.90 -3.34 -0.83
N CYS A 96 -4.89 -3.69 -0.05
CA CYS A 96 -3.53 -3.19 -0.16
C CYS A 96 -2.54 -4.36 -0.22
N TYR A 97 -1.32 -4.07 -0.64
CA TYR A 97 -0.21 -5.00 -0.71
C TYR A 97 0.96 -4.39 0.06
N LEU A 98 1.39 -5.11 1.09
CA LEU A 98 2.61 -4.79 1.80
C LEU A 98 3.78 -5.45 1.08
N CYS A 99 4.64 -4.62 0.51
CA CYS A 99 5.80 -4.98 -0.31
C CYS A 99 7.10 -4.78 0.48
N CYS A 100 8.01 -5.73 0.33
CA CYS A 100 9.38 -5.66 0.81
C CYS A 100 10.34 -6.05 -0.32
N ILE A 101 11.31 -5.20 -0.62
CA ILE A 101 12.49 -5.52 -1.44
C ILE A 101 13.67 -5.56 -0.49
N PHE A 102 14.40 -6.66 -0.53
CA PHE A 102 15.48 -6.91 0.40
C PHE A 102 16.72 -7.42 -0.33
N LYS A 103 17.87 -7.07 0.24
CA LYS A 103 19.19 -7.48 -0.24
C LYS A 103 20.08 -7.81 0.95
N ASP A 104 21.05 -8.69 0.73
CA ASP A 104 22.07 -9.11 1.70
C ASP A 104 21.47 -9.56 3.06
N GLN A 105 20.27 -10.14 3.01
CA GLN A 105 19.58 -10.61 4.20
C GLN A 105 20.14 -11.96 4.66
N ILE A 106 20.62 -12.01 5.90
CA ILE A 106 21.14 -13.22 6.52
C ILE A 106 20.02 -14.25 6.74
N ASN A 107 18.80 -13.78 7.08
CA ASN A 107 17.66 -14.65 7.34
C ASN A 107 16.36 -14.10 6.72
N PRO A 108 16.15 -14.33 5.41
CA PRO A 108 14.93 -13.89 4.72
C PRO A 108 13.64 -14.47 5.32
N ALA A 109 13.69 -15.67 5.91
CA ALA A 109 12.52 -16.27 6.55
C ALA A 109 12.05 -15.47 7.77
N LYS A 110 12.99 -14.98 8.59
CA LYS A 110 12.69 -14.09 9.72
C LYS A 110 12.11 -12.76 9.24
N LEU A 111 12.68 -12.17 8.19
CA LEU A 111 12.15 -10.95 7.57
C LEU A 111 10.70 -11.17 7.09
N LYS A 112 10.44 -12.23 6.33
CA LYS A 112 9.09 -12.57 5.85
C LYS A 112 8.09 -12.79 6.98
N GLN A 113 8.52 -13.38 8.11
CA GLN A 113 7.67 -13.52 9.29
C GLN A 113 7.36 -12.17 9.92
N ASN A 114 8.36 -11.30 10.08
CA ASN A 114 8.14 -9.97 10.62
C ASN A 114 7.20 -9.15 9.73
N MET A 115 7.33 -9.25 8.40
CA MET A 115 6.41 -8.60 7.45
C MET A 115 4.96 -9.07 7.64
N ARG A 116 4.72 -10.36 7.92
CA ARG A 116 3.37 -10.87 8.26
C ARG A 116 2.86 -10.28 9.56
N ASN A 117 3.72 -10.18 10.59
CA ASN A 117 3.34 -9.59 11.87
C ASN A 117 3.00 -8.10 11.70
N ILE A 118 3.78 -7.35 10.92
CA ILE A 118 3.53 -5.93 10.63
C ILE A 118 2.19 -5.77 9.91
N ALA A 119 1.89 -6.59 8.89
CA ALA A 119 0.60 -6.54 8.20
C ALA A 119 -0.57 -6.73 9.18
N PHE A 120 -0.49 -7.75 10.04
CA PHE A 120 -1.51 -8.02 11.06
C PHE A 120 -1.68 -6.86 12.05
N LEU A 121 -0.56 -6.30 12.54
CA LEU A 121 -0.58 -5.16 13.47
C LEU A 121 -1.16 -3.91 12.81
N LEU A 122 -0.83 -3.66 11.54
CA LEU A 122 -1.35 -2.53 10.79
C LEU A 122 -2.87 -2.65 10.58
N GLU A 123 -3.36 -3.83 10.20
CA GLU A 123 -4.80 -4.08 10.06
C GLU A 123 -5.55 -3.84 11.38
N THR A 124 -4.95 -4.28 12.49
CA THR A 124 -5.53 -4.08 13.83
C THR A 124 -5.55 -2.60 14.18
N TYR A 125 -4.42 -1.91 14.02
CA TYR A 125 -4.29 -0.47 14.30
C TYR A 125 -5.30 0.37 13.50
N ILE A 126 -5.39 0.15 12.19
CA ILE A 126 -6.31 0.90 11.32
C ILE A 126 -7.78 0.60 11.66
N ARG A 127 -8.10 -0.65 12.04
CA ARG A 127 -9.44 -1.03 12.49
C ARG A 127 -9.81 -0.31 13.78
N ASP A 128 -8.93 -0.31 14.77
CA ASP A 128 -9.18 0.34 16.07
C ASP A 128 -9.36 1.85 15.92
N GLU A 129 -8.51 2.50 15.12
CA GLU A 129 -8.64 3.94 14.80
C GLU A 129 -9.95 4.26 14.06
N SER A 130 -10.41 3.35 13.19
CA SER A 130 -11.69 3.53 12.48
C SER A 130 -12.91 3.45 13.41
N VAL A 131 -12.87 2.57 14.41
CA VAL A 131 -13.92 2.43 15.43
C VAL A 131 -13.92 3.66 16.35
N ASN A 132 -12.74 4.14 16.75
CA ASN A 132 -12.60 5.33 17.60
C ASN A 132 -13.01 6.63 16.90
N SER A 133 -12.94 6.67 15.56
CA SER A 133 -13.38 7.81 14.73
C SER A 133 -14.90 7.90 14.52
N SER A 134 -15.67 6.94 15.04
CA SER A 134 -17.09 6.75 14.68
C SER A 134 -18.07 7.33 15.71
N PHE A 135 -18.01 8.62 16.10
CA PHE A 135 -19.14 9.44 16.66
C PHE A 135 -18.72 10.93 16.83
N PRO A 136 -19.58 11.96 16.61
CA PRO A 136 -20.84 12.00 15.86
C PRO A 136 -20.62 12.45 14.40
N SER A 137 -21.63 12.18 13.58
CA SER A 137 -21.80 12.63 12.19
C SER A 137 -21.14 13.98 11.89
N GLN A 138 -19.98 13.95 11.23
CA GLN A 138 -19.55 15.12 10.49
C GLN A 138 -20.65 15.45 9.48
N PRO A 139 -21.06 16.73 9.35
CA PRO A 139 -21.91 17.10 8.23
C PRO A 139 -21.24 16.60 6.97
N LYS A 140 -22.01 15.97 6.09
CA LYS A 140 -21.59 15.64 4.73
C LYS A 140 -21.00 16.92 4.12
N ASN A 141 -19.69 17.09 4.18
CA ASN A 141 -18.97 17.97 3.28
C ASN A 141 -18.98 17.24 1.93
N THR A 142 -20.15 17.24 1.30
CA THR A 142 -20.36 17.04 -0.13
C THR A 142 -19.94 18.29 -0.90
N GLY A 143 -18.98 19.06 -0.38
CA GLY A 143 -18.22 19.97 -1.23
C GLY A 143 -17.36 19.08 -2.11
N PHE A 144 -17.92 18.67 -3.25
CA PHE A 144 -17.14 18.05 -4.30
C PHE A 144 -15.93 18.95 -4.56
N LEU A 145 -14.72 18.39 -4.56
CA LEU A 145 -13.49 19.13 -4.91
C LEU A 145 -13.57 19.83 -6.27
N PHE A 146 -14.59 19.51 -7.07
CA PHE A 146 -14.86 20.00 -8.42
C PHE A 146 -16.09 20.90 -8.54
N GLU A 147 -16.85 21.16 -7.47
CA GLU A 147 -18.05 22.01 -7.55
C GLU A 147 -17.71 23.49 -7.85
N ASN A 148 -16.49 23.92 -7.51
CA ASN A 148 -16.02 25.30 -7.69
C ASN A 148 -14.66 25.37 -8.40
N ILE A 149 -14.32 24.40 -9.26
CA ILE A 149 -13.14 24.56 -10.12
C ILE A 149 -13.52 25.50 -11.27
N THR A 150 -12.81 26.62 -11.39
CA THR A 150 -13.01 27.57 -12.49
C THR A 150 -12.29 27.07 -13.74
N ASP A 151 -12.82 27.42 -14.92
CA ASP A 151 -12.14 27.13 -16.19
C ASP A 151 -10.70 27.65 -16.20
N GLN A 152 -10.44 28.76 -15.50
CA GLN A 152 -9.11 29.34 -15.35
C GLN A 152 -8.16 28.47 -14.51
N GLU A 153 -8.66 27.78 -13.48
CA GLU A 153 -7.85 26.80 -12.72
C GLU A 153 -7.60 25.53 -13.53
N MET A 154 -8.57 25.10 -14.36
CA MET A 154 -8.37 24.01 -15.33
C MET A 154 -7.31 24.38 -16.36
N ASP A 155 -7.37 25.59 -16.93
CA ASP A 155 -6.37 26.08 -17.88
C ASP A 155 -4.98 26.19 -17.26
N GLN A 156 -4.87 26.51 -15.97
CA GLN A 156 -3.60 26.53 -15.24
C GLN A 156 -2.99 25.13 -15.03
N LEU A 157 -3.83 24.09 -14.90
CA LEU A 157 -3.36 22.71 -14.78
C LEU A 157 -2.74 22.18 -16.09
N PHE A 158 -3.21 22.68 -17.23
CA PHE A 158 -2.74 22.27 -18.58
C PHE A 158 -1.87 23.33 -19.28
N GLY A 159 -1.69 24.51 -18.70
CA GLY A 159 -0.96 25.64 -19.29
C GLY A 159 0.57 25.51 -19.34
N PHE A 160 1.14 24.40 -18.89
CA PHE A 160 2.60 24.17 -18.89
C PHE A 160 3.18 23.70 -20.23
N THR A 161 2.38 23.60 -21.30
CA THR A 161 2.88 23.32 -22.65
C THR A 161 2.70 24.54 -23.55
N GLY A 162 3.64 25.47 -23.47
CA GLY A 162 3.65 26.66 -24.32
C GLY A 162 4.85 27.57 -24.06
N ASN A 163 6.08 27.04 -24.21
CA ASN A 163 7.26 27.74 -24.72
C ASN A 163 8.42 26.76 -24.92
#